data_AF-A0A6L7WLH6-F1
#
_entry.id   AF-A0A6L7WLH6-F1
#
_cell.length_a   1.000
_cell.length_b   1.000
_cell.length_c   1.000
_cell.angle_alpha   90.00
_cell.angle_beta   90.00
_cell.angle_gamma   90.00
#
_symmetry.space_group_name_H-M   'P 1'
#
loop_
_entity.id
_entity.type
_entity.pdbx_description
1 polymer ?
#
loop_
_entity_poly.entity_id
_entity_poly.type
_entity_poly.pdbx_seq_one_letter_code
_entity_poly.pdbx_strand_id
1 'polypeptide(L)'
;MHDAAELISDLVGAKWDTRIRMTTGGSAIRYILLHLTNHDQGRDLMKECAWKVAPDGSFEVLQRDNPKQPLLVTPSPDLTSLRTWVIEHLQPEPRSRENLRNALRSELWLPTHLSQVIRKLLETREIEEDGAGNLSPAAQRSLW
;
A
#
# COMPACT_ATOMS: atom_id res chain seq x y z
N MET A 1 -10.23 8.81 -19.98
CA MET A 1 -9.14 9.09 -20.95
C MET A 1 -8.00 8.20 -20.51
N HIS A 2 -7.79 7.07 -21.19
CA HIS A 2 -6.73 6.14 -20.83
C HIS A 2 -5.38 6.76 -21.18
N ASP A 3 -4.44 6.76 -20.24
CA ASP A 3 -3.05 7.12 -20.55
C ASP A 3 -2.35 5.96 -21.29
N ALA A 4 -1.19 6.23 -21.89
CA ALA A 4 -0.48 5.22 -22.67
C ALA A 4 -0.06 4.00 -21.82
N ALA A 5 0.16 4.16 -20.53
CA ALA A 5 0.55 3.06 -19.64
C ALA A 5 -0.64 2.13 -19.37
N GLU A 6 -1.83 2.69 -19.19
CA GLU A 6 -3.07 1.95 -19.04
C GLU A 6 -3.39 1.14 -20.30
N LEU A 7 -3.28 1.77 -21.48
CA LEU A 7 -3.47 1.07 -22.76
C LEU A 7 -2.50 -0.10 -22.93
N ILE A 8 -1.22 0.08 -22.59
CA ILE A 8 -0.22 -1.00 -22.68
C ILE A 8 -0.58 -2.13 -21.71
N SER A 9 -0.97 -1.82 -20.47
CA SER A 9 -1.39 -2.81 -19.47
C SER A 9 -2.54 -3.68 -19.97
N ASP A 10 -3.57 -3.05 -20.54
CA ASP A 10 -4.74 -3.74 -21.09
C ASP A 10 -4.35 -4.64 -22.28
N LEU A 11 -3.52 -4.13 -23.19
CA LEU A 11 -3.07 -4.88 -24.37
C LEU A 11 -2.25 -6.13 -24.03
N VAL A 12 -1.46 -6.08 -22.96
CA VAL A 12 -0.67 -7.24 -22.51
C VAL A 12 -1.45 -8.15 -21.53
N GLY A 13 -2.66 -7.75 -21.14
CA GLY A 13 -3.49 -8.49 -20.18
C GLY A 13 -2.83 -8.63 -18.81
N ALA A 14 -2.18 -7.57 -18.33
CA ALA A 14 -1.53 -7.59 -17.02
C ALA A 14 -2.56 -7.56 -15.89
N LYS A 15 -2.45 -8.50 -14.95
CA LYS A 15 -3.23 -8.52 -13.70
C LYS A 15 -2.81 -7.38 -12.77
N TRP A 16 -1.51 -7.08 -12.74
CA TRP A 16 -0.92 -6.07 -11.88
C TRP A 16 -0.16 -5.06 -12.71
N ASP A 17 -0.52 -3.78 -12.59
CA ASP A 17 0.24 -2.67 -13.14
C ASP A 17 0.71 -1.71 -12.03
N THR A 18 1.87 -1.09 -12.23
CA THR A 18 2.38 -0.05 -11.31
C THR A 18 3.17 0.96 -12.08
N ARG A 19 2.91 2.23 -11.77
CA ARG A 19 3.52 3.39 -12.43
C ARG A 19 4.29 4.15 -11.38
N ILE A 20 5.60 4.12 -11.47
CA ILE A 20 6.48 4.90 -10.60
C ILE A 20 6.96 6.10 -11.40
N ARG A 21 6.74 7.30 -10.88
CA ARG A 21 7.11 8.54 -11.57
C ARG A 21 8.48 8.98 -11.10
N MET A 22 9.31 9.44 -12.03
CA MET A 22 10.59 10.06 -11.69
C MET A 22 10.53 11.53 -12.05
N THR A 23 10.72 12.38 -11.05
CA THR A 23 10.56 13.84 -11.15
C THR A 23 11.90 14.53 -10.93
N THR A 24 12.09 15.69 -11.56
CA THR A 24 13.28 16.54 -11.35
C THR A 24 12.90 17.86 -10.73
N GLY A 25 13.32 18.11 -9.48
CA GLY A 25 13.40 19.44 -8.84
C GLY A 25 12.30 20.42 -9.28
N GLY A 26 11.05 20.00 -9.18
CA GLY A 26 9.84 20.60 -9.77
C GLY A 26 8.78 19.52 -10.09
N SER A 27 7.63 19.90 -10.65
CA SER A 27 6.51 18.98 -10.97
C SER A 27 6.64 18.26 -12.33
N ALA A 28 7.74 18.47 -13.07
CA ALA A 28 7.94 17.83 -14.36
C ALA A 28 8.36 16.36 -14.18
N ILE A 29 7.50 15.44 -14.63
CA ILE A 29 7.81 14.00 -14.77
C ILE A 29 8.75 13.84 -15.96
N ARG A 30 9.95 13.29 -15.74
CA ARG A 30 10.88 12.98 -16.83
C ARG A 30 10.75 11.55 -17.34
N TYR A 31 10.47 10.62 -16.43
CA TYR A 31 10.35 9.21 -16.74
C TYR A 31 9.23 8.57 -15.94
N ILE A 32 8.59 7.56 -16.54
CA ILE A 32 7.66 6.67 -15.85
C ILE A 32 8.26 5.27 -15.96
N LEU A 33 8.50 4.63 -14.82
CA LEU A 33 8.79 3.21 -14.79
C LEU A 33 7.45 2.46 -14.71
N LEU A 34 7.21 1.60 -15.68
CA LEU A 34 6.03 0.76 -15.77
C LEU A 34 6.40 -0.67 -15.39
N HIS A 35 5.74 -1.20 -14.37
CA HIS A 35 5.83 -2.62 -13.99
C HIS A 35 4.50 -3.30 -14.33
N LEU A 36 4.56 -4.37 -15.12
CA LEU A 36 3.40 -5.16 -15.54
C LEU A 36 3.69 -6.63 -15.23
N THR A 37 2.80 -7.31 -14.52
CA THR A 37 2.97 -8.73 -14.20
C THR A 37 1.64 -9.44 -13.94
N ASN A 38 1.62 -10.75 -14.19
CA ASN A 38 0.52 -11.64 -13.82
C ASN A 38 0.81 -12.44 -12.54
N HIS A 39 2.03 -12.35 -12.01
CA HIS A 39 2.47 -13.13 -10.86
C HIS A 39 2.36 -12.33 -9.56
N ASP A 40 1.61 -12.86 -8.59
CA ASP A 40 1.42 -12.24 -7.27
C ASP A 40 2.76 -12.03 -6.54
N GLN A 41 3.68 -12.99 -6.63
CA GLN A 41 5.03 -12.85 -6.06
C GLN A 41 5.83 -11.71 -6.72
N GLY A 42 5.63 -11.48 -8.02
CA GLY A 42 6.27 -10.37 -8.73
C GLY A 42 5.75 -9.02 -8.26
N ARG A 43 4.43 -8.92 -8.03
CA ARG A 43 3.78 -7.74 -7.46
C ARG A 43 4.29 -7.45 -6.05
N ASP A 44 4.37 -8.48 -5.21
CA ASP A 44 4.86 -8.35 -3.83
C ASP A 44 6.33 -7.89 -3.80
N LEU A 45 7.20 -8.49 -4.61
CA LEU A 45 8.61 -8.10 -4.73
C LEU A 45 8.77 -6.65 -5.22
N MET A 46 7.98 -6.23 -6.22
CA MET A 46 8.03 -4.87 -6.72
C MET A 46 7.65 -3.86 -5.63
N LYS A 47 6.60 -4.14 -4.85
CA LYS A 47 6.20 -3.28 -3.72
C LYS A 47 7.33 -3.15 -2.70
N GLU A 48 8.00 -4.24 -2.35
CA GLU A 48 9.15 -4.20 -1.43
C GLU A 48 10.29 -3.32 -1.98
N CYS A 49 10.61 -3.44 -3.27
CA CYS A 49 11.62 -2.61 -3.91
C CYS A 49 11.24 -1.12 -3.88
N ALA A 50 9.99 -0.79 -4.18
CA ALA A 50 9.51 0.59 -4.16
C ALA A 50 9.62 1.21 -2.76
N TRP A 51 9.17 0.51 -1.72
CA TRP A 51 9.26 0.97 -0.33
C TRP A 51 10.69 1.08 0.20
N LYS A 52 11.64 0.28 -0.32
CA LYS A 52 13.07 0.42 0.02
C LYS A 52 13.68 1.71 -0.54
N VAL A 53 13.18 2.19 -1.68
CA VAL A 53 13.70 3.38 -2.36
C VAL A 53 12.98 4.64 -1.90
N ALA A 54 11.66 4.58 -1.69
CA ALA A 54 10.83 5.70 -1.25
C ALA A 54 10.01 5.33 0.00
N PRO A 55 10.63 5.38 1.19
CA PRO A 55 10.02 4.93 2.44
C PRO A 55 8.94 5.87 3.00
N ASP A 56 8.79 7.06 2.42
CA ASP A 56 7.71 8.00 2.73
C ASP A 56 6.39 7.65 2.02
N GLY A 57 6.40 6.63 1.14
CA GLY A 57 5.25 6.22 0.35
C GLY A 57 4.98 7.11 -0.85
N SER A 58 5.86 8.09 -1.14
CA SER A 58 5.83 8.79 -2.40
C SER A 58 6.33 7.82 -3.47
N PHE A 59 5.47 7.35 -4.36
CA PHE A 59 5.88 6.58 -5.55
C PHE A 59 6.50 7.52 -6.61
N GLU A 60 7.24 8.51 -6.13
CA GLU A 60 7.94 9.55 -6.86
C GLU A 60 9.40 9.51 -6.45
N VAL A 61 10.30 9.34 -7.41
CA VAL A 61 11.74 9.38 -7.15
C VAL A 61 12.29 10.70 -7.68
N LEU A 62 12.86 11.51 -6.79
CA LEU A 62 13.49 12.77 -7.15
C LEU A 62 14.91 12.52 -7.65
N GLN A 63 15.21 12.94 -8.88
CA GLN A 63 16.57 12.82 -9.45
C GLN A 63 17.62 13.62 -8.66
N ARG A 64 17.21 14.55 -7.78
CA ARG A 64 18.12 15.41 -7.01
C ARG A 64 18.58 14.79 -5.68
N ASP A 65 18.02 13.67 -5.26
CA ASP A 65 18.45 13.02 -4.03
C ASP A 65 19.86 12.45 -4.23
N ASN A 66 20.81 12.96 -3.47
CA ASN A 66 22.20 12.55 -3.55
C ASN A 66 22.31 11.06 -3.17
N PRO A 67 22.68 10.14 -4.09
CA PRO A 67 22.73 8.71 -3.81
C PRO A 67 23.79 8.32 -2.77
N LYS A 68 24.67 9.25 -2.41
CA LYS A 68 25.71 9.08 -1.38
C LYS A 68 25.34 9.72 -0.04
N GLN A 69 24.15 10.33 0.09
CA GLN A 69 23.73 10.91 1.35
C GLN A 69 23.30 9.78 2.31
N PRO A 70 23.93 9.63 3.48
CA PRO A 70 23.40 8.73 4.49
C PRO A 70 22.05 9.29 4.95
N LEU A 71 20.99 8.52 4.70
CA LEU A 71 19.66 8.75 5.31
C LEU A 71 19.81 8.56 6.81
N LEU A 72 20.13 9.63 7.54
CA LEU A 72 20.26 9.62 9.00
C LEU A 72 18.91 9.35 9.71
N VAL A 73 17.79 9.57 9.00
CA VAL A 73 16.44 9.22 9.45
C VAL A 73 15.65 8.76 8.23
N THR A 74 15.32 7.47 8.17
CA THR A 74 14.33 6.96 7.22
C THR A 74 12.97 7.52 7.64
N PRO A 75 12.26 8.31 6.81
CA PRO A 75 10.91 8.73 7.16
C PRO A 75 10.08 7.50 7.45
N SER A 76 9.39 7.49 8.59
CA SER A 76 8.41 6.45 8.88
C SER A 76 7.20 6.67 7.97
N PRO A 77 6.63 5.60 7.39
CA PRO A 77 5.47 5.74 6.52
C PRO A 77 4.30 6.33 7.30
N ASP A 78 3.55 7.26 6.68
CA ASP A 78 2.25 7.66 7.19
C ASP A 78 1.22 6.56 6.90
N LEU A 79 0.82 5.84 7.95
CA LEU A 79 -0.11 4.70 7.85
C LEU A 79 -1.58 5.11 7.91
N THR A 80 -1.91 6.41 7.88
CA THR A 80 -3.28 6.91 8.06
C THR A 80 -4.22 6.39 6.97
N SER A 81 -3.81 6.43 5.70
CA SER A 81 -4.63 5.93 4.60
C SER A 81 -4.83 4.42 4.66
N LEU A 82 -3.80 3.66 5.06
CA LEU A 82 -3.91 2.21 5.28
C LEU A 82 -4.86 1.89 6.44
N ARG A 83 -4.85 2.69 7.51
CA ARG A 83 -5.82 2.56 8.60
C ARG A 83 -7.25 2.72 8.10
N THR A 84 -7.54 3.77 7.35
CA THR A 84 -8.86 4.00 6.75
C THR A 84 -9.26 2.82 5.85
N TRP A 85 -8.35 2.39 4.98
CA TRP A 85 -8.56 1.25 4.10
C TRP A 85 -8.94 -0.04 4.87
N VAL A 86 -8.24 -0.34 5.98
CA VAL A 86 -8.56 -1.51 6.82
C VAL A 86 -9.97 -1.41 7.38
N ILE A 87 -10.34 -0.25 7.94
CA ILE A 87 -11.67 -0.04 8.52
C ILE A 87 -12.74 -0.23 7.45
N GLU A 88 -12.59 0.41 6.28
CA GLU A 88 -13.52 0.29 5.15
C GLU A 88 -13.69 -1.15 4.67
N HIS A 89 -12.61 -1.94 4.64
CA HIS A 89 -12.67 -3.35 4.24
C HIS A 89 -13.34 -4.25 5.27
N LEU A 90 -13.42 -3.82 6.53
CA LEU A 90 -14.07 -4.54 7.63
C LEU A 90 -15.51 -4.08 7.88
N GLN A 91 -15.93 -2.91 7.37
CA GLN A 91 -17.30 -2.41 7.52
C GLN A 91 -18.38 -3.38 6.99
N PRO A 92 -18.25 -3.99 5.79
CA PRO A 92 -19.33 -4.81 5.25
C PRO A 92 -19.50 -6.14 5.98
N GLU A 93 -18.39 -6.75 6.40
CA GLU A 93 -18.38 -8.07 7.02
C GLU A 93 -17.05 -8.32 7.76
N PRO A 94 -17.03 -9.21 8.77
CA PRO A 94 -15.78 -9.66 9.39
C PRO A 94 -14.87 -10.36 8.38
N ARG A 95 -13.55 -10.13 8.47
CA ARG A 95 -12.56 -10.74 7.56
C ARG A 95 -11.36 -11.29 8.30
N SER A 96 -10.85 -12.42 7.83
CA SER A 96 -9.58 -12.96 8.30
C SER A 96 -8.41 -12.05 7.89
N ARG A 97 -7.31 -12.13 8.65
CA ARG A 97 -6.03 -11.47 8.32
C ARG A 97 -5.53 -11.86 6.93
N GLU A 98 -5.75 -13.11 6.51
CA GLU A 98 -5.36 -13.59 5.19
C GLU A 98 -6.18 -12.93 4.07
N ASN A 99 -7.48 -12.78 4.26
CA ASN A 99 -8.34 -12.09 3.29
C ASN A 99 -7.92 -10.63 3.11
N LEU A 100 -7.62 -9.93 4.21
CA LEU A 100 -7.07 -8.56 4.14
C LEU A 100 -5.70 -8.53 3.44
N ARG A 101 -4.81 -9.49 3.72
CA ARG A 101 -3.50 -9.58 3.05
C ARG A 101 -3.65 -9.80 1.55
N ASN A 102 -4.59 -10.65 1.13
CA ASN A 102 -4.85 -10.92 -0.28
C ASN A 102 -5.44 -9.68 -0.98
N ALA A 103 -6.38 -8.98 -0.34
CA ALA A 103 -6.94 -7.73 -0.84
C ALA A 103 -5.86 -6.63 -0.94
N LEU A 104 -4.92 -6.56 0.00
CA LEU A 104 -3.82 -5.58 0.01
C LEU A 104 -2.91 -5.65 -1.23
N ARG A 105 -2.95 -6.71 -2.04
CA ARG A 105 -2.11 -6.81 -3.25
C ARG A 105 -2.46 -5.76 -4.30
N SER A 106 -3.73 -5.34 -4.40
CA SER A 106 -4.11 -4.21 -5.26
C SER A 106 -3.52 -2.90 -4.74
N GLU A 107 -3.34 -2.78 -3.44
CA GLU A 107 -2.71 -1.64 -2.80
C GLU A 107 -1.19 -1.70 -2.89
N LEU A 108 -0.55 -0.55 -2.68
CA LEU A 108 0.90 -0.44 -2.66
C LEU A 108 1.52 -0.72 -1.28
N TRP A 109 0.71 -0.87 -0.23
CA TRP A 109 1.15 -1.14 1.13
C TRP A 109 1.74 -2.55 1.32
N LEU A 110 2.78 -2.67 2.15
CA LEU A 110 3.38 -3.96 2.49
C LEU A 110 2.55 -4.74 3.54
N PRO A 111 2.62 -6.08 3.56
CA PRO A 111 2.00 -6.90 4.61
C PRO A 111 2.46 -6.53 6.03
N THR A 112 3.70 -6.04 6.17
CA THR A 112 4.25 -5.56 7.44
C THR A 112 3.54 -4.30 7.92
N HIS A 113 3.24 -3.35 7.02
CA HIS A 113 2.45 -2.16 7.33
C HIS A 113 1.03 -2.52 7.75
N LEU A 114 0.39 -3.45 7.03
CA LEU A 114 -0.94 -3.96 7.39
C LEU A 114 -0.93 -4.59 8.79
N SER A 115 0.07 -5.41 9.10
CA SER A 115 0.19 -6.04 10.42
C SER A 115 0.36 -5.00 11.53
N GLN A 116 1.14 -3.94 11.29
CA GLN A 116 1.31 -2.84 12.24
C GLN A 116 0.00 -2.09 12.49
N VAL A 117 -0.76 -1.79 11.42
CA VAL A 117 -2.05 -1.10 11.51
C VAL A 117 -3.07 -1.95 12.26
N ILE A 118 -3.22 -3.24 11.92
CA ILE A 118 -4.14 -4.16 12.61
C ILE A 118 -3.81 -4.23 14.10
N ARG A 119 -2.52 -4.41 14.45
CA ARG A 119 -2.09 -4.44 15.84
C ARG A 119 -2.50 -3.16 16.58
N LYS A 120 -2.22 -2.00 16.00
CA LYS A 120 -2.58 -0.71 16.61
C LYS A 120 -4.09 -0.54 16.77
N LEU A 121 -4.89 -0.95 15.79
CA LEU A 121 -6.35 -0.89 15.85
C LEU A 121 -6.95 -1.81 16.92
N LEU A 122 -6.34 -2.99 17.15
CA LEU A 122 -6.71 -3.88 18.25
C LEU A 122 -6.34 -3.28 19.61
N GLU A 123 -5.15 -2.69 19.72
CA GLU A 123 -4.69 -1.99 20.95
C GLU A 123 -5.61 -0.82 21.31
N THR A 124 -6.05 -0.03 20.32
CA THR A 124 -6.98 1.09 20.49
C THR A 124 -8.45 0.66 20.57
N ARG A 125 -8.74 -0.63 20.40
CA ARG A 125 -10.10 -1.21 20.39
C ARG A 125 -11.04 -0.59 19.35
N GLU A 126 -10.48 -0.20 18.21
CA GLU A 126 -11.26 0.25 17.05
C GLU A 126 -11.76 -0.93 16.23
N ILE A 127 -11.04 -2.06 16.31
CA ILE A 127 -11.45 -3.35 15.76
C ILE A 127 -11.33 -4.41 16.87
N GLU A 128 -11.98 -5.55 16.65
CA GLU A 128 -11.92 -6.72 17.52
C GLU A 128 -11.63 -7.98 16.71
N GLU A 129 -11.10 -9.00 17.38
CA GLU A 129 -10.80 -10.31 16.80
C GLU A 129 -11.65 -11.37 17.49
N ASP A 130 -12.43 -12.13 16.71
CA ASP A 130 -13.28 -13.20 17.23
C ASP A 130 -12.48 -14.47 17.59
N GLY A 131 -13.15 -15.46 18.18
CA GLY A 131 -12.52 -16.74 18.53
C GLY A 131 -12.04 -17.57 17.33
N ALA A 132 -12.43 -17.21 16.11
CA ALA A 132 -12.00 -17.82 14.87
C ALA A 132 -10.87 -17.03 14.16
N GLY A 133 -10.45 -15.88 14.70
CA GLY A 133 -9.41 -15.02 14.13
C GLY A 133 -9.91 -14.07 13.03
N ASN A 134 -11.22 -13.83 12.94
CA ASN A 134 -11.77 -12.80 12.06
C ASN A 134 -11.77 -11.45 12.75
N LEU A 135 -11.46 -10.43 11.97
CA LEU A 135 -11.45 -9.04 12.41
C LEU A 135 -12.76 -8.37 12.02
N SER A 136 -13.32 -7.55 12.91
CA SER A 136 -14.48 -6.70 12.65
C SER A 136 -14.30 -5.33 13.30
N PRO A 137 -15.00 -4.27 12.84
CA PRO A 137 -15.05 -3.02 13.58
C PRO A 137 -15.60 -3.31 14.98
N ALA A 138 -14.99 -2.71 16.01
CA ALA A 138 -15.55 -2.84 17.34
C ALA A 138 -16.96 -2.26 17.32
N ALA A 139 -17.94 -3.01 17.85
CA ALA A 139 -19.30 -2.49 17.96
C ALA A 139 -19.25 -1.12 18.64
N GLN A 140 -19.70 -0.06 17.95
CA GLN A 140 -19.95 1.22 18.59
C GLN A 140 -20.88 0.90 19.76
N ARG A 141 -20.34 0.92 20.98
CA ARG A 141 -21.16 0.92 22.18
C ARG A 141 -21.93 2.22 22.12
N SER A 142 -23.11 2.16 21.51
CA SER A 142 -24.11 3.19 21.64
C SER A 142 -24.31 3.37 23.14
N LEU A 143 -23.73 4.46 23.66
CA LEU A 143 -24.04 4.98 24.97
C LEU A 143 -25.48 5.52 24.87
N TRP A 144 -26.45 4.63 25.07
CA TRP A 144 -27.78 4.98 25.52
C TRP A 144 -27.98 4.37 26.89
#